data_AF-A0A1C0VP31-F1
#
_entry.id   AF-A0A1C0VP31-F1
#
_cell.length_a   1.000
_cell.length_b   1.000
_cell.length_c   1.000
_cell.angle_alpha   90.00
_cell.angle_beta   90.00
_cell.angle_gamma   90.00
#
_symmetry.space_group_name_H-M   'P 1'
#
loop_
_entity.id
_entity.type
_entity.pdbx_description
1 polymer ?
#
loop_
_entity_poly.entity_id
_entity_poly.type
_entity_poly.pdbx_seq_one_letter_code
_entity_poly.pdbx_strand_id
1 'polypeptide(L)' 'MLSRYLNAFDPFLDPQEEIDEERVNYAAKRLNISVEDVRRRYQKLAQQFHLKLNFITAI' A
#
# COMPACT_ATOMS: atom_id res chain seq x y z
N MET A 1 -11.26 21.08 12.38
CA MET A 1 -11.46 20.28 11.15
C MET A 1 -10.40 20.69 10.12
N LEU A 2 -9.12 20.35 10.34
CA LEU A 2 -7.98 20.76 9.49
C LEU A 2 -6.76 19.83 9.67
N SER A 3 -6.90 18.51 9.46
CA SER A 3 -5.75 17.59 9.57
C SER A 3 -5.49 16.72 8.33
N ARG A 4 -6.41 16.66 7.36
CA ARG A 4 -6.27 15.78 6.18
C ARG A 4 -5.34 16.32 5.08
N TYR A 5 -5.02 17.63 5.10
CA TYR A 5 -4.34 18.28 3.97
C TYR A 5 -2.87 18.65 4.21
N LEU A 6 -2.36 18.60 5.45
CA LEU A 6 -0.99 19.03 5.75
C LEU A 6 0.07 17.94 5.54
N ASN A 7 -0.33 16.67 5.40
CA ASN A 7 0.57 15.55 5.06
C ASN A 7 0.55 15.18 3.57
N ALA A 8 0.00 16.03 2.70
CA ALA A 8 -0.13 15.76 1.26
C ALA A 8 1.21 15.67 0.49
N PHE A 9 2.35 15.81 1.16
CA PHE A 9 3.66 15.58 0.56
C PHE A 9 4.08 14.12 0.52
N ASP A 10 3.39 13.23 1.26
CA ASP A 10 3.56 11.80 1.10
C ASP A 10 2.22 11.08 1.37
N PRO A 11 1.45 10.68 0.35
CA PRO A 11 0.18 9.97 0.52
C PRO A 11 0.37 8.54 1.08
N PHE A 12 1.59 8.18 1.47
CA PHE A 12 1.97 6.80 1.70
C PHE A 12 1.45 6.17 2.99
N LEU A 13 1.00 6.94 3.98
CA LEU A 13 0.72 6.38 5.30
C LEU A 13 -0.41 7.10 6.01
N ASP A 14 -1.63 7.04 5.47
CA ASP A 14 -2.76 6.85 6.40
C ASP A 14 -2.84 5.33 6.66
N PRO A 15 -2.40 4.83 7.83
CA PRO A 15 -2.39 3.40 8.13
C PRO A 15 -3.79 2.78 8.12
N GLN A 16 -4.83 3.63 8.10
CA GLN A 16 -6.23 3.21 8.05
C GLN A 16 -6.73 2.99 6.62
N GLU A 17 -6.04 3.51 5.60
CA GLU A 17 -6.45 3.39 4.21
C GLU A 17 -6.03 2.03 3.67
N GLU A 18 -6.99 1.31 3.08
CA GLU A 18 -6.75 -0.03 2.55
C GLU A 18 -5.76 0.03 1.38
N ILE A 19 -4.85 -0.94 1.34
CA ILE A 19 -3.96 -1.12 0.20
C ILE A 19 -4.72 -1.98 -0.81
N ASP A 20 -5.17 -1.35 -1.88
CA ASP A 20 -5.91 -1.98 -2.96
C ASP A 20 -5.01 -2.37 -4.15
N GLU A 21 -5.61 -3.02 -5.14
CA GLU A 21 -4.90 -3.48 -6.34
C GLU A 21 -4.32 -2.31 -7.15
N GLU A 22 -4.95 -1.13 -7.15
CA GLU A 22 -4.43 0.06 -7.83
C GLU A 22 -3.11 0.54 -7.20
N ARG A 23 -3.04 0.56 -5.85
CA ARG A 23 -1.81 0.90 -5.11
C ARG A 23 -0.69 -0.10 -5.35
N VAL A 24 -1.00 -1.39 -5.44
CA VAL A 24 -0.02 -2.43 -5.76
C VAL A 24 0.56 -2.17 -7.17
N ASN A 25 -0.30 -1.93 -8.16
CA ASN A 25 0.13 -1.66 -9.53
C ASN A 25 0.90 -0.34 -9.67
N TYR A 26 0.51 0.69 -8.94
CA TYR A 26 1.23 1.96 -8.88
C TYR A 26 2.64 1.78 -8.30
N ALA A 27 2.75 1.08 -7.16
CA ALA A 27 4.03 0.80 -6.52
C ALA A 27 4.95 -0.07 -7.41
N ALA A 28 4.40 -1.07 -8.11
CA ALA A 28 5.13 -1.91 -9.05
C ALA A 28 5.76 -1.06 -10.17
N LYS A 29 4.98 -0.15 -10.77
CA LYS A 29 5.46 0.77 -11.81
C LYS A 29 6.51 1.75 -11.28
N ARG A 30 6.30 2.32 -10.09
CA ARG A 30 7.22 3.30 -9.47
C ARG A 30 8.56 2.69 -9.08
N LEU A 31 8.53 1.47 -8.58
CA LEU A 31 9.72 0.75 -8.10
C LEU A 31 10.35 -0.12 -9.19
N ASN A 32 9.72 -0.23 -10.37
CA ASN A 32 10.13 -1.08 -11.48
C ASN A 32 10.37 -2.55 -11.05
N ILE A 33 9.45 -3.09 -10.26
CA ILE A 33 9.45 -4.48 -9.78
C ILE A 33 8.12 -5.17 -10.12
N SER A 34 8.07 -6.49 -9.98
CA SER A 34 6.84 -7.25 -10.24
C SER A 34 5.72 -6.89 -9.26
N VAL A 35 4.48 -7.00 -9.73
CA VAL A 35 3.28 -6.82 -8.91
C VAL A 35 3.27 -7.84 -7.76
N GLU A 36 3.73 -9.06 -8.03
CA GLU A 36 3.87 -10.14 -7.06
C GLU A 36 4.86 -9.81 -5.94
N ASP A 37 6.00 -9.20 -6.27
CA ASP A 37 6.98 -8.76 -5.27
C ASP A 37 6.43 -7.64 -4.39
N VAL A 38 5.65 -6.72 -4.97
CA VAL A 38 4.96 -5.67 -4.20
C VAL A 38 3.95 -6.29 -3.25
N ARG A 39 3.12 -7.24 -3.72
CA ARG A 39 2.16 -7.97 -2.86
C ARG A 39 2.86 -8.66 -1.70
N ARG A 40 3.95 -9.39 -1.96
CA ARG A 40 4.75 -10.06 -0.91
C ARG A 40 5.31 -9.07 0.11
N ARG A 41 5.78 -7.90 -0.33
CA ARG A 41 6.28 -6.85 0.57
C ARG A 41 5.16 -6.27 1.41
N TYR A 42 4.00 -5.96 0.82
CA TYR A 42 2.85 -5.47 1.57
C TYR A 42 2.32 -6.50 2.57
N GLN A 43 2.34 -7.79 2.24
CA GLN A 43 1.98 -8.84 3.19
C GLN A 43 2.92 -8.87 4.42
N LYS A 44 4.24 -8.77 4.20
CA LYS A 44 5.21 -8.69 5.30
C LYS A 44 5.00 -7.45 6.16
N LEU A 45 4.76 -6.30 5.52
CA LEU A 45 4.48 -5.05 6.23
C LEU A 45 3.14 -5.11 6.99
N ALA A 46 2.12 -5.75 6.43
CA ALA A 46 0.83 -5.93 7.08
C ALA A 46 0.93 -6.79 8.34
N GLN A 47 1.76 -7.83 8.33
CA GLN A 47 2.04 -8.63 9.53
C GLN A 47 2.74 -7.82 10.63
N GLN A 48 3.66 -6.92 10.25
CA GLN A 48 4.44 -6.13 11.21
C GLN A 48 3.69 -4.91 11.74
N PHE A 49 2.88 -4.26 10.91
CA PHE A 49 2.26 -2.96 11.18
C PHE A 49 0.73 -3.00 11.19
N HIS A 50 0.11 -4.18 11.09
CA HIS A 50 -1.35 -4.39 11.06
C HIS A 50 -2.06 -3.59 9.94
N LEU A 51 -1.43 -3.50 8.76
CA LEU A 51 -2.01 -2.82 7.60
C LEU A 51 -3.21 -3.61 7.06
N LYS A 52 -4.20 -2.88 6.52
CA LYS A 52 -5.36 -3.47 5.84
C LYS A 52 -5.06 -3.68 4.36
N LEU A 53 -5.20 -4.92 3.90
CA LEU A 53 -4.97 -5.30 2.50
C LEU A 53 -6.31 -5.64 1.84
N ASN A 54 -6.56 -5.08 0.66
CA ASN A 54 -7.76 -5.29 -0.15
C ASN A 54 -7.38 -5.54 -1.61
N PHE A 55 -6.55 -6.55 -1.83
CA PHE A 55 -6.18 -7.03 -3.16
C PHE A 55 -6.21 -8.56 -3.22
N ILE A 56 -6.45 -9.10 -4.42
CA ILE A 56 -6.54 -10.54 -4.62
C ILE A 56 -5.14 -11.13 -4.51
N THR A 57 -4.94 -11.99 -3.52
CA THR A 57 -3.73 -12.79 -3.45
C THR A 57 -3.97 -14.01 -4.33
N ALA A 58 -3.32 -14.07 -5.50
CA ALA A 58 -3.27 -15.33 -6.25
C ALA A 58 -2.51 -16.34 -5.38
N ILE A 59 -3.21 -17.43 -5.02
CA ILE A 59 -2.68 -18.59 -4.29
C ILE A 59 -1.78 -19.39 -5.24
#